data_AF-A0A1A8NSS1-F1
#
_entry.id   AF-A0A1A8NSS1-F1
#
_cell.length_a   1.000
_cell.length_b   1.000
_cell.length_c   1.000
_cell.angle_alpha   90.00
_cell.angle_beta   90.00
_cell.angle_gamma   90.00
#
_symmetry.space_group_name_H-M   'P 1'
#
loop_
_entity.id
_entity.type
_entity.pdbx_description
1 polymer ?
#
loop_
_entity_poly.entity_id
_entity_poly.type
_entity_poly.pdbx_seq_one_letter_code
_entity_poly.pdbx_strand_id
1 'polypeptide(L)' 'YHLARMGMSNAVLLERDRLTAGTTWHTAGLLWQLRPSDVEVELLAHTRNVISKDLEEETGLHTGWIQNGGLFIASNKQRL' A
#
# COMPACT_ATOMS: atom_id res chain seq x y z
N TYR A 1 12.43 2.74 -2.65
CA TYR A 1 12.10 2.06 -3.91
C TYR A 1 11.91 3.06 -5.06
N HIS A 2 10.86 3.90 -5.05
CA HIS A 2 10.57 4.81 -6.18
C HIS A 2 11.72 5.72 -6.61
N LEU A 3 12.45 6.35 -5.67
CA LEU A 3 13.62 7.18 -6.00
C LEU A 3 14.66 6.41 -6.83
N ALA A 4 15.02 5.21 -6.39
CA ALA A 4 15.97 4.35 -7.12
C ALA A 4 15.42 3.91 -8.49
N ARG A 5 14.12 3.56 -8.56
CA ARG A 5 13.45 3.23 -9.83
C ARG A 5 13.45 4.40 -10.82
N MET A 6 13.41 5.64 -10.33
CA MET A 6 13.51 6.87 -11.13
C MET A 6 14.96 7.25 -11.50
N GLY A 7 15.95 6.39 -11.23
CA GLY A 7 17.34 6.61 -11.60
C GLY A 7 18.19 7.35 -10.55
N MET A 8 17.65 7.61 -9.36
CA MET A 8 18.45 8.17 -8.26
C MET A 8 19.39 7.10 -7.71
N SER A 9 20.70 7.25 -7.93
CA SER A 9 21.71 6.24 -7.58
C SER A 9 22.30 6.37 -6.18
N ASN A 10 22.12 7.51 -5.51
CA ASN A 10 22.75 7.84 -4.22
C ASN A 10 21.74 7.93 -3.05
N ALA A 11 20.58 7.29 -3.17
CA ALA A 11 19.61 7.24 -2.08
C ALA A 11 20.12 6.35 -0.94
N VAL A 12 20.14 6.88 0.29
CA VAL A 12 20.52 6.15 1.51
C VAL A 12 19.29 5.98 2.39
N LEU A 13 19.01 4.75 2.84
CA LEU A 13 17.97 4.43 3.82
C LEU A 13 18.62 4.15 5.18
N LEU A 14 18.19 4.85 6.23
CA LEU A 14 18.63 4.62 7.59
C LEU A 14 17.51 3.95 8.38
N GLU A 15 17.81 2.79 8.96
CA GLU A 15 16.92 2.02 9.86
C GLU A 15 17.64 1.83 11.19
N ARG A 16 16.91 1.93 12.30
CA ARG A 16 17.47 1.82 13.65
C ARG A 16 17.75 0.36 14.03
N ASP A 17 16.90 -0.57 13.60
CA ASP A 17 17.01 -1.99 13.91
C ASP A 17 16.86 -2.85 12.63
N ARG A 18 15.81 -3.67 12.52
CA ARG A 18 15.50 -4.47 11.34
C ARG A 18 14.41 -3.80 10.51
N LEU A 19 14.50 -3.92 9.18
CA LEU A 19 13.41 -3.53 8.29
C LEU A 19 12.08 -4.13 8.79
N THR A 20 11.04 -3.30 8.78
CA THR A 20 9.67 -3.58 9.25
C THR A 20 9.46 -3.68 10.77
N ALA A 21 10.49 -3.53 11.60
CA ALA A 21 10.38 -3.64 13.08
C ALA A 21 9.48 -2.58 13.76
N GLY A 22 9.08 -1.53 13.03
CA GLY A 22 8.10 -0.52 13.49
C GLY A 22 6.64 -1.00 13.38
N THR A 23 5.70 -0.12 13.04
CA THR A 23 4.28 -0.50 12.93
C THR A 23 3.95 -1.40 11.73
N THR A 24 4.89 -1.50 10.78
CA THR A 24 4.72 -2.27 9.55
C THR A 24 4.54 -3.76 9.81
N TRP A 25 5.27 -4.39 10.75
CA TRP A 25 5.16 -5.85 10.95
C TRP A 25 3.80 -6.29 11.50
N HIS A 26 3.13 -5.44 12.30
CA HIS A 26 1.89 -5.79 13.00
C HIS A 26 0.63 -5.20 12.36
N THR A 27 0.74 -4.67 11.14
CA THR A 27 -0.44 -4.18 10.41
C THR A 27 -1.35 -5.33 9.99
N ALA A 28 -2.65 -5.07 9.91
CA ALA A 28 -3.62 -6.00 9.32
C ALA A 28 -3.55 -6.04 7.77
N GLY A 29 -2.78 -5.15 7.14
CA GLY A 29 -2.52 -5.18 5.69
C GLY A 29 -3.69 -4.74 4.82
N LEU A 30 -4.68 -4.02 5.36
CA LEU A 30 -5.88 -3.61 4.63
C LEU A 30 -5.63 -2.37 3.75
N LEU A 31 -5.94 -2.47 2.45
CA LEU A 31 -5.85 -1.37 1.49
C LEU A 31 -7.26 -0.95 1.01
N TRP A 32 -7.85 0.03 1.68
CA TRP A 32 -9.19 0.55 1.40
C TRP A 32 -9.17 1.65 0.33
N GLN A 33 -10.06 1.62 -0.66
CA GLN A 33 -10.11 2.64 -1.72
C GLN A 33 -10.90 3.90 -1.34
N LEU A 34 -11.89 3.79 -0.46
CA LEU A 34 -12.77 4.91 -0.14
C LEU A 34 -12.05 5.91 0.77
N ARG A 35 -11.89 7.14 0.28
CA ARG A 35 -11.29 8.27 1.00
C ARG A 35 -12.05 9.56 0.73
N PRO A 36 -12.02 10.54 1.66
CA PRO A 36 -12.69 11.82 1.48
C PRO A 36 -11.97 12.77 0.50
N SER A 37 -10.73 12.46 0.10
CA SER A 37 -9.89 13.31 -0.75
C SER A 37 -9.48 12.59 -2.04
N ASP A 38 -9.59 13.28 -3.17
CA ASP A 38 -9.20 12.76 -4.49
C ASP A 38 -7.71 12.38 -4.53
N VAL A 39 -6.84 13.19 -3.89
CA VAL A 39 -5.40 12.92 -3.81
C VAL A 39 -5.12 11.62 -3.06
N GLU A 40 -5.88 11.34 -2.00
CA GLU A 40 -5.73 10.08 -1.25
C GLU A 40 -6.20 8.88 -2.06
N VAL A 41 -7.28 9.03 -2.83
CA VAL A 41 -7.77 7.98 -3.75
C VAL A 41 -6.71 7.66 -4.79
N GLU A 42 -6.08 8.68 -5.39
CA GLU A 42 -5.03 8.49 -6.39
C GLU A 42 -3.79 7.80 -5.80
N LEU A 43 -3.33 8.23 -4.61
CA LEU A 43 -2.20 7.61 -3.91
C LEU A 43 -2.46 6.12 -3.61
N LEU A 44 -3.69 5.77 -3.20
CA LEU A 44 -4.06 4.39 -2.91
C LEU A 44 -4.22 3.55 -4.17
N ALA A 45 -4.73 4.13 -5.25
CA ALA A 45 -4.77 3.48 -6.56
C ALA A 45 -3.35 3.16 -7.07
N HIS A 46 -2.42 4.11 -6.96
CA HIS A 46 -1.02 3.86 -7.29
C HIS A 46 -0.41 2.77 -6.40
N THR A 47 -0.57 2.88 -5.08
CA THR A 47 -0.08 1.88 -4.11
C THR A 47 -0.60 0.48 -4.43
N ARG A 48 -1.88 0.36 -4.79
CA ARG A 48 -2.49 -0.91 -5.19
C ARG A 48 -1.78 -1.50 -6.39
N ASN A 49 -1.60 -0.72 -7.47
CA ASN A 49 -0.96 -1.21 -8.69
C ASN A 49 0.46 -1.72 -8.40
N VAL A 50 1.22 -1.00 -7.58
CA VAL A 50 2.57 -1.39 -7.17
C VAL A 50 2.56 -2.74 -6.45
N ILE A 51 1.66 -2.92 -5.48
CA ILE A 51 1.61 -4.14 -4.65
C ILE A 51 0.99 -5.32 -5.39
N SER A 52 -0.07 -5.12 -6.17
CA SER A 52 -0.82 -6.20 -6.81
C SER A 52 -0.21 -6.68 -8.14
N LYS A 53 0.73 -5.92 -8.71
CA LYS A 53 1.25 -6.17 -10.05
C LYS A 53 2.75 -5.89 -10.14
N ASP A 54 3.16 -4.62 -10.06
CA ASP A 54 4.52 -4.20 -10.45
C ASP A 54 5.61 -4.97 -9.68
N LEU A 55 5.47 -5.11 -8.35
CA LEU A 55 6.50 -5.74 -7.53
C LEU A 55 6.69 -7.22 -7.85
N GLU A 56 5.62 -7.96 -8.11
CA GLU A 56 5.72 -9.37 -8.46
C GLU A 56 6.33 -9.55 -9.85
N GLU A 57 5.93 -8.72 -10.82
CA GLU A 57 6.51 -8.71 -12.17
C GLU A 57 8.01 -8.38 -12.16
N GLU A 58 8.45 -7.43 -11.32
CA GLU A 58 9.84 -6.99 -11.26
C GLU A 58 10.74 -7.90 -10.44
N THR A 59 10.23 -8.46 -9.34
CA THR A 59 11.06 -9.19 -8.36
C THR A 59 10.86 -10.70 -8.41
N GLY A 60 9.79 -11.17 -9.06
CA GLY A 60 9.35 -12.57 -9.00
C GLY A 60 8.81 -13.00 -7.65
N LEU A 61 8.63 -12.08 -6.70
CA LEU A 61 8.13 -12.35 -5.35
C LEU A 61 6.69 -11.88 -5.22
N HIS A 62 5.80 -12.81 -4.86
CA HIS A 62 4.41 -12.48 -4.55
C HIS A 62 4.32 -11.61 -3.29
N THR A 63 3.60 -10.50 -3.36
CA THR A 63 3.50 -9.50 -2.27
C THR A 63 2.56 -9.89 -1.13
N GLY A 64 1.83 -11.00 -1.30
CA GLY A 64 0.76 -11.40 -0.39
C GLY A 64 -0.58 -10.70 -0.69
N TRP A 65 -0.70 -10.03 -1.84
CA TRP A 65 -1.93 -9.37 -2.24
C TRP A 65 -3.09 -10.36 -2.41
N ILE A 66 -4.25 -10.04 -1.84
CA ILE A 66 -5.49 -10.80 -2.00
C ILE A 66 -6.61 -9.82 -2.36
N GLN A 67 -7.16 -9.95 -3.56
CA GLN A 67 -8.24 -9.09 -4.04
C GLN A 67 -9.62 -9.67 -3.71
N ASN A 68 -9.99 -9.66 -2.42
CA ASN A 68 -11.31 -10.12 -1.96
C ASN A 68 -12.32 -8.97 -1.75
N GLY A 69 -11.93 -7.73 -2.04
CA GLY A 69 -12.79 -6.55 -1.89
C GLY A 69 -12.96 -6.12 -0.43
N GLY A 70 -13.98 -5.29 -0.18
CA GLY A 70 -14.28 -4.80 1.16
C GLY A 70 -15.63 -4.11 1.20
N LEU A 71 -16.32 -4.21 2.34
CA LEU A 71 -17.68 -3.70 2.51
C LEU A 71 -17.74 -2.74 3.70
N PHE A 72 -18.32 -1.56 3.46
CA PHE A 72 -18.74 -0.65 4.52
C PHE A 72 -20.24 -0.82 4.74
N ILE A 73 -20.64 -1.20 5.96
CA ILE A 73 -22.04 -1.43 6.31
C ILE A 73 -22.63 -0.15 6.91
N ALA A 74 -23.82 0.24 6.44
CA ALA A 74 -24.62 1.30 7.07
C ALA A 74 -25.63 0.68 8.04
N SER A 75 -25.56 1.05 9.32
CA SER A 75 -26.43 0.51 10.37
C SER A 75 -27.37 1.55 11.00
N ASN A 76 -27.42 2.77 10.46
CA ASN A 76 -28.31 3.85 10.89
C ASN A 76 -28.68 4.79 9.73
N LYS A 77 -29.70 5.63 9.94
CA LYS A 77 -30.27 6.52 8.91
C LYS A 77 -29.28 7.56 8.38
N GLN A 78 -28.35 8.05 9.21
CA GLN A 78 -27.35 9.03 8.80
C GLN A 78 -26.29 8.45 7.86
N ARG A 79 -26.20 7.12 7.75
CA ARG A 79 -25.23 6.39 6.93
C ARG A 79 -25.86 5.69 5.72
N LEU A 80 -27.20 5.70 5.59
CA LEU A 80 -27.94 5.32 4.38
C LEU A 80 -27.81 6.43 3.33
#